data_AF-A0A7K3KPU6-F1
#
_entry.id   AF-A0A7K3KPU6-F1
#
_cell.length_a   1.000
_cell.length_b   1.000
_cell.length_c   1.000
_cell.angle_alpha   90.00
_cell.angle_beta   90.00
_cell.angle_gamma   90.00
#
_symmetry.space_group_name_H-M   'P 1'
#
loop_
_entity.id
_entity.type
_entity.pdbx_description
1 polymer ?
#
loop_
_entity_poly.entity_id
_entity_poly.type
_entity_poly.pdbx_seq_one_letter_code
_entity_poly.pdbx_strand_id
1 'polypeptide(L)'
;MIWIIDFILLALIIVFFIYPRWTLKRNAKVVEAPEFERLMATSQLIDVREAADFRVKHILGARNLPASQMEQSLNAINKKKPV
;
A
#
# COMPACT_ATOMS: atom_id res chain seq x y z
N MET A 1 -31.04 -20.86 17.38
CA MET A 1 -29.87 -21.43 16.69
C MET A 1 -29.47 -20.61 15.46
N ILE A 2 -30.40 -20.13 14.63
CA ILE A 2 -30.14 -19.26 13.46
C ILE A 2 -29.53 -17.90 13.85
N TRP A 3 -30.05 -17.24 14.88
CA TRP A 3 -29.53 -15.94 15.36
C TRP A 3 -28.03 -15.94 15.71
N ILE A 4 -27.49 -17.07 16.20
CA ILE A 4 -26.05 -17.19 16.52
C ILE A 4 -25.24 -17.12 15.23
N ILE A 5 -25.72 -17.77 14.15
CA ILE A 5 -25.09 -17.73 12.84
C ILE A 5 -25.13 -16.29 12.29
N ASP A 6 -26.26 -15.60 12.44
CA ASP A 6 -26.41 -14.21 11.99
C ASP A 6 -25.42 -13.26 12.71
N PHE A 7 -25.26 -13.42 14.03
CA PHE A 7 -24.28 -12.63 14.79
C PHE A 7 -22.83 -12.94 14.40
N ILE A 8 -22.51 -14.21 14.14
CA ILE A 8 -21.18 -14.60 13.65
C ILE A 8 -20.90 -13.99 12.27
N LEU A 9 -21.88 -14.05 11.36
CA LEU A 9 -21.76 -13.50 10.02
C LEU A 9 -21.57 -11.97 10.07
N LEU A 10 -22.34 -11.29 10.92
CA LEU A 10 -22.21 -9.85 11.15
C LEU A 10 -20.83 -9.49 11.71
N ALA A 11 -20.32 -10.26 12.67
CA ALA A 11 -18.99 -10.04 13.23
C ALA A 11 -17.89 -10.21 12.17
N LEU A 12 -17.99 -11.22 11.31
CA LEU A 12 -17.05 -11.44 10.20
C LEU A 12 -17.06 -10.28 9.21
N ILE A 13 -18.24 -9.75 8.86
CA ILE A 13 -18.38 -8.58 7.98
C ILE A 13 -17.70 -7.36 8.61
N ILE A 14 -17.95 -7.11 9.89
CA ILE A 14 -17.34 -5.98 10.62
C ILE A 14 -15.81 -6.12 10.62
N VAL A 15 -15.28 -7.31 10.94
CA VAL A 15 -13.84 -7.57 10.92
C VAL A 15 -13.27 -7.36 9.53
N PHE A 16 -13.94 -7.85 8.48
CA PHE A 16 -13.50 -7.70 7.09
C PHE A 16 -13.33 -6.21 6.69
N PHE A 17 -14.20 -5.32 7.14
CA PHE A 17 -14.10 -3.89 6.82
C PHE A 17 -13.14 -3.10 7.72
N ILE A 18 -13.03 -3.48 9.00
CA ILE A 18 -12.20 -2.75 9.98
C ILE A 18 -10.73 -3.18 9.88
N TYR A 19 -10.48 -4.49 9.71
CA TYR A 19 -9.14 -5.05 9.79
C TYR A 19 -8.14 -4.42 8.81
N PRO A 20 -8.43 -4.27 7.50
CA PRO A 20 -7.48 -3.67 6.54
C PRO A 20 -7.16 -2.21 6.85
N ARG A 21 -8.15 -1.44 7.33
CA ARG A 21 -7.95 -0.03 7.69
C ARG A 21 -7.10 0.12 8.94
N TRP A 22 -7.28 -0.79 9.89
CA TRP A 22 -6.52 -0.78 11.13
C TRP A 22 -5.06 -1.20 10.92
N THR A 23 -4.81 -2.22 10.10
CA THR A 23 -3.45 -2.66 9.76
C THR A 23 -2.70 -1.61 8.95
N LEU A 24 -3.35 -0.94 7.99
CA LEU A 24 -2.72 0.13 7.21
C LEU A 24 -2.23 1.28 8.09
N LYS A 25 -3.07 1.76 9.02
CA LYS A 25 -2.71 2.87 9.92
C LYS A 25 -1.57 2.52 10.89
N ARG A 26 -1.36 1.24 11.19
CA ARG A 26 -0.29 0.79 12.09
C ARG A 26 1.04 0.56 11.38
N ASN A 27 0.99 0.11 10.13
CA ASN A 27 2.17 -0.34 9.40
C ASN A 27 2.67 0.67 8.35
N ALA A 28 1.92 1.74 8.09
CA ALA A 28 2.30 2.76 7.12
C ALA A 28 2.04 4.17 7.66
N LYS A 29 2.97 5.09 7.37
CA LYS A 29 2.73 6.53 7.49
C LYS A 29 2.03 6.98 6.20
N VAL A 30 0.74 7.29 6.31
CA VAL A 30 0.00 7.90 5.20
C VAL A 30 0.30 9.39 5.19
N VAL A 31 0.74 9.90 4.05
CA VAL A 31 1.08 11.31 3.83
C VAL A 31 0.00 11.99 3.00
N GLU A 32 -0.26 13.27 3.27
CA GLU A 32 -1.14 14.09 2.44
C GLU A 32 -0.39 14.62 1.20
N ALA A 33 -1.12 15.11 0.20
CA ALA A 33 -0.53 15.57 -1.06
C ALA A 33 0.59 16.63 -0.90
N PRO A 34 0.45 17.66 -0.03
CA PRO A 34 1.52 18.65 0.15
C PRO A 34 2.79 18.06 0.77
N GLU A 35 2.64 17.11 1.71
CA GLU A 35 3.79 16.42 2.31
C GLU A 35 4.43 15.47 1.30
N PHE A 36 3.61 14.75 0.53
CA PHE A 36 4.08 13.87 -0.53
C PHE A 36 4.94 14.61 -1.56
N GLU A 37 4.48 15.76 -2.06
CA GLU A 37 5.24 16.57 -3.02
C GLU A 37 6.61 17.01 -2.48
N ARG A 38 6.68 17.39 -1.20
CA ARG A 38 7.95 17.74 -0.54
C ARG A 38 8.89 16.54 -0.44
N LEU A 39 8.36 15.35 -0.18
CA LEU A 39 9.16 14.13 -0.04
C LEU A 39 9.69 13.62 -1.38
N MET A 40 8.95 13.81 -2.48
CA MET A 40 9.34 13.33 -3.82
C MET A 40 10.77 13.72 -4.23
N ALA A 41 11.24 14.90 -3.81
CA ALA A 41 12.59 15.37 -4.15
C ALA A 41 13.72 14.65 -3.41
N THR A 42 13.43 14.05 -2.25
CA THR A 42 14.44 13.47 -1.36
C THR A 42 14.30 11.96 -1.17
N SER A 43 13.12 11.39 -1.46
CA SER A 43 12.83 9.97 -1.32
C SER A 43 12.89 9.20 -2.65
N GLN A 44 12.86 7.87 -2.55
CA GLN A 44 12.67 6.96 -3.66
C GLN A 44 11.18 6.74 -3.87
N LEU A 45 10.63 7.34 -4.93
CA LEU A 45 9.25 7.08 -5.29
C LEU A 45 9.11 5.70 -5.93
N ILE A 46 8.37 4.80 -5.27
CA ILE A 46 8.12 3.44 -5.74
C ILE A 46 6.63 3.26 -6.00
N ASP A 47 6.29 2.82 -7.22
CA ASP A 47 4.93 2.49 -7.63
C ASP A 47 4.75 0.97 -7.61
N VAL A 48 3.86 0.50 -6.74
CA VAL A 48 3.64 -0.93 -6.47
C VAL A 48 2.59 -1.59 -7.37
N ARG A 49 2.05 -0.84 -8.33
CA ARG A 49 1.07 -1.35 -9.29
C ARG A 49 1.71 -2.32 -10.29
N GLU A 50 0.86 -3.07 -10.99
CA GLU A 50 1.31 -3.94 -12.07
C GLU A 50 1.92 -3.12 -13.23
N ALA A 51 2.87 -3.74 -13.93
CA ALA A 51 3.66 -3.04 -14.94
C ALA A 51 2.82 -2.48 -16.10
N ALA A 52 1.68 -3.10 -16.41
CA ALA A 52 0.74 -2.60 -17.42
C ALA A 52 0.16 -1.23 -17.02
N ASP A 53 -0.32 -1.09 -15.78
CA ASP A 53 -0.93 0.14 -15.28
C ASP A 53 0.09 1.27 -15.12
N PHE A 54 1.31 0.92 -14.70
CA PHE A 54 2.42 1.86 -14.60
C PHE A 54 2.78 2.48 -15.95
N ARG A 55 2.82 1.65 -17.01
CA ARG A 55 3.14 2.12 -18.38
C ARG A 55 2.08 3.06 -18.95
N VAL A 56 0.80 2.85 -18.61
CA VAL A 56 -0.29 3.73 -19.07
C VAL A 56 -0.12 5.13 -18.50
N LYS A 57 0.13 5.25 -17.19
CA LYS A 57 0.41 6.52 -16.52
C LYS A 57 1.07 6.29 -15.17
N HIS A 58 2.10 7.07 -14.86
CA HIS A 58 2.76 7.09 -13.56
C HIS A 58 3.30 8.48 -13.24
N ILE A 59 3.71 8.67 -11.98
CA ILE A 59 4.35 9.90 -11.53
C ILE A 59 5.79 9.93 -12.06
N LEU A 60 6.21 11.06 -12.63
CA LEU A 60 7.56 11.22 -13.18
C LEU A 60 8.62 10.96 -12.09
N GLY A 61 9.60 10.12 -12.41
CA GLY A 61 10.67 9.74 -11.47
C GLY A 61 10.33 8.55 -10.57
N ALA A 62 9.09 8.06 -10.59
CA ALA A 62 8.73 6.81 -9.90
C ALA A 62 9.41 5.59 -10.55
N ARG A 63 9.75 4.60 -9.74
CA ARG A 63 10.19 3.26 -10.17
C ARG A 63 9.07 2.26 -9.95
N ASN A 64 8.80 1.40 -10.93
CA ASN A 64 7.81 0.34 -10.76
C ASN A 64 8.43 -0.89 -10.07
N LEU A 65 7.84 -1.31 -8.95
CA LEU A 65 8.14 -2.58 -8.27
C LEU A 65 6.80 -3.25 -7.91
N PRO A 66 6.24 -4.08 -8.81
CA PRO A 66 4.93 -4.68 -8.61
C PRO A 66 4.82 -5.43 -7.27
N ALA A 67 3.71 -5.25 -6.56
CA ALA A 67 3.49 -5.91 -5.28
C ALA A 67 3.58 -7.44 -5.38
N SER A 68 3.15 -8.00 -6.52
CA SER A 68 3.24 -9.42 -6.87
C SER A 68 4.67 -9.97 -6.90
N GLN A 69 5.67 -9.09 -7.10
CA GLN A 69 7.10 -9.45 -7.20
C GLN A 69 7.95 -8.75 -6.13
N MET A 70 7.31 -8.15 -5.12
CA MET A 70 7.99 -7.26 -4.16
C MET A 70 9.09 -7.98 -3.40
N GLU A 71 8.84 -9.19 -2.90
CA GLU A 71 9.80 -9.98 -2.11
C GLU A 71 11.12 -10.21 -2.86
N GLN A 72 11.03 -10.56 -4.14
CA GLN A 72 12.20 -10.76 -5.02
C GLN A 72 12.90 -9.44 -5.35
N SER A 73 12.15 -8.34 -5.35
CA SER A 73 12.61 -7.01 -5.74
C SER A 73 13.10 -6.14 -4.58
N LEU A 74 12.99 -6.59 -3.32
CA LEU A 74 13.42 -5.81 -2.14
C LEU A 74 14.89 -5.38 -2.22
N ASN A 75 15.74 -6.20 -2.85
CA ASN A 75 17.16 -5.88 -3.05
C ASN A 75 17.39 -4.70 -4.01
N ALA A 76 16.41 -4.35 -4.85
CA ALA A 76 16.48 -3.23 -5.78
C ALA A 76 16.18 -1.87 -5.12
N ILE A 77 15.77 -1.86 -3.85
CA ILE A 77 15.50 -0.66 -3.06
C ILE A 77 16.80 -0.17 -2.43
N ASN A 78 17.18 1.09 -2.69
CA ASN A 78 18.38 1.66 -2.12
C ASN A 78 18.19 1.97 -0.63
N LYS A 79 18.87 1.24 0.25
CA LYS A 79 18.76 1.42 1.71
C LYS A 79 19.32 2.76 2.22
N LYS A 80 20.06 3.51 1.38
CA LYS A 80 20.64 4.83 1.75
C LYS A 80 19.69 6.01 1.52
N LYS A 81 18.52 5.79 0.89
CA LYS A 81 17.52 6.83 0.66
C LYS A 81 16.18 6.42 1.29
N PRO A 82 15.38 7.38 1.79
CA PRO A 82 14.01 7.11 2.21
C PRO A 82 13.18 6.54 1.06
N VAL A 83 12.13 5.77 1.39
CA VAL A 83 11.10 5.28 0.47
C VAL A 83 9.78 5.89 0.92
#